data_AF-A0A3D5H9V0-F1
#
_entry.id   AF-A0A3D5H9V0-F1
#
_cell.length_a   1.000
_cell.length_b   1.000
_cell.length_c   1.000
_cell.angle_alpha   90.00
_cell.angle_beta   90.00
_cell.angle_gamma   90.00
#
_symmetry.space_group_name_H-M   'P 1'
#
loop_
_entity.id
_entity.type
_entity.pdbx_description
1 polymer ?
#
loop_
_entity_poly.entity_id
_entity_poly.type
_entity_poly.pdbx_seq_one_letter_code
_entity_poly.pdbx_strand_id
1 'polypeptide(L)'
;LLEIKITSYGLLTVGGIISLLLGSIMLIRSESALEFVHLSWGIIIPTVLCTAAFFLFAIGMGIRAQRRKPTTGVEGIVGELGETITDLRPEGQVRVHGEIWKAISSESMLPAGIKVKVERVEKLQLTVRRLN
;
A
#
# COMPACT_ATOMS: atom_id res chain seq x y z
N LEU A 1 -3.72 -4.53 -16.87
CA LEU A 1 -4.06 -5.97 -16.69
C LEU A 1 -3.00 -6.94 -17.24
N LEU A 2 -1.95 -6.49 -17.96
CA LEU A 2 -0.85 -7.35 -18.42
C LEU A 2 0.30 -7.50 -17.38
N GLU A 3 0.48 -6.52 -16.49
CA GLU A 3 1.58 -6.48 -15.49
C GLU A 3 1.41 -7.42 -14.29
N ILE A 4 0.24 -8.03 -14.11
CA ILE A 4 -0.06 -8.90 -12.96
C ILE A 4 0.14 -10.39 -13.25
N LYS A 5 0.16 -10.79 -14.52
CA LYS A 5 0.28 -12.21 -14.92
C LYS A 5 1.71 -12.66 -15.23
N ILE A 6 2.63 -11.72 -15.46
CA ILE A 6 4.03 -12.03 -15.68
C ILE A 6 4.76 -11.56 -14.45
N THR A 7 5.17 -12.50 -13.60
CA THR A 7 5.97 -12.29 -12.40
C THR A 7 7.36 -11.77 -12.79
N SER A 8 7.44 -10.54 -13.30
CA SER A 8 8.67 -9.88 -13.76
C SER A 8 9.38 -9.12 -12.63
N TYR A 9 8.98 -9.35 -11.37
CA TYR A 9 9.61 -8.74 -10.19
C TYR A 9 11.11 -9.06 -10.07
N GLY A 10 11.60 -10.07 -10.80
CA GLY A 10 13.02 -10.45 -10.84
C GLY A 10 13.77 -10.14 -12.14
N LEU A 11 13.09 -9.99 -13.30
CA LEU A 11 13.81 -9.98 -14.57
C LEU A 11 14.50 -8.64 -14.84
N LEU A 12 13.83 -7.54 -14.51
CA LEU A 12 14.40 -6.20 -14.63
C LEU A 12 15.51 -5.96 -13.60
N THR A 13 15.38 -6.53 -12.40
CA THR A 13 16.42 -6.48 -11.36
C THR A 13 17.63 -7.32 -11.75
N VAL A 14 17.44 -8.53 -12.31
CA VAL A 14 18.51 -9.35 -12.88
C VAL A 14 19.23 -8.61 -14.02
N GLY A 15 18.49 -7.99 -14.95
CA GLY A 15 19.07 -7.19 -16.03
C GLY A 15 19.86 -5.99 -15.51
N GLY A 16 19.34 -5.29 -14.49
CA GLY A 16 20.04 -4.19 -13.83
C GLY A 16 21.33 -4.61 -13.12
N ILE A 17 21.31 -5.76 -12.43
CA ILE A 17 22.51 -6.34 -11.77
C ILE A 17 23.57 -6.69 -12.81
N ILE A 18 23.18 -7.33 -13.92
CA ILE A 18 24.11 -7.68 -15.01
C ILE A 18 24.73 -6.42 -15.63
N SER A 19 23.91 -5.40 -15.90
CA SER A 19 24.39 -4.12 -16.46
C SER A 19 25.35 -3.40 -15.51
N LEU A 20 25.05 -3.38 -14.21
CA LEU A 20 25.92 -2.79 -13.19
C LEU A 20 27.26 -3.53 -13.06
N LEU A 21 27.24 -4.88 -13.09
CA LEU A 21 28.45 -5.70 -13.07
C LEU A 21 29.34 -5.40 -14.28
N LEU A 22 28.76 -5.36 -15.48
CA LEU A 22 29.50 -5.06 -16.71
C LEU A 22 30.08 -3.64 -16.68
N GLY A 23 29.30 -2.64 -16.23
CA GLY A 23 29.77 -1.26 -16.09
C GLY A 23 30.91 -1.12 -15.08
N SER A 24 30.81 -1.79 -13.93
CA SER A 24 31.83 -1.78 -12.87
C SER A 24 33.17 -2.39 -13.34
N ILE A 25 33.11 -3.54 -14.02
CA ILE A 25 34.30 -4.19 -14.62
C ILE A 25 34.94 -3.28 -15.66
N MET A 26 34.13 -2.59 -16.48
CA MET A 26 34.64 -1.66 -17.50
C MET A 26 35.32 -0.43 -16.87
N LEU A 27 34.80 0.06 -15.75
CA LEU A 27 35.34 1.21 -15.01
C LEU A 27 36.71 0.91 -14.38
N ILE A 28 36.88 -0.29 -13.80
CA ILE A 28 38.09 -0.68 -13.03
C ILE A 28 39.26 -1.07 -13.95
N ARG A 29 39.03 -1.31 -15.25
CA ARG A 29 40.06 -1.81 -16.18
C ARG A 29 41.04 -0.75 -16.70
N SER A 30 40.92 0.50 -16.30
CA SER A 30 41.84 1.57 -16.72
C SER A 30 42.70 2.01 -15.53
N GLU A 31 43.97 1.59 -15.56
CA GLU A 31 45.13 2.21 -14.88
C GLU A 31 45.01 2.37 -13.34
N SER A 32 45.92 1.74 -12.57
CA SER A 32 46.23 2.07 -11.15
C SER A 32 45.33 1.54 -10.01
N ALA A 33 44.91 0.27 -10.06
CA ALA A 33 44.18 -0.37 -8.95
C ALA A 33 44.97 -0.49 -7.62
N LEU A 34 46.30 -0.24 -7.59
CA LEU A 34 47.15 -0.44 -6.40
C LEU A 34 47.59 0.86 -5.71
N GLU A 35 47.57 2.03 -6.37
CA GLU A 35 47.96 3.32 -5.76
C GLU A 35 46.75 4.08 -5.14
N PHE A 36 45.54 3.83 -5.65
CA PHE A 36 44.30 4.40 -5.11
C PHE A 36 43.85 3.81 -3.76
N VAL A 37 44.34 2.62 -3.39
CA VAL A 37 43.84 1.89 -2.20
C VAL A 37 44.21 2.62 -0.89
N HIS A 38 45.32 3.35 -0.84
CA HIS A 38 45.77 4.02 0.39
C HIS A 38 45.11 5.39 0.65
N LEU A 39 44.69 6.12 -0.39
CA LEU A 39 44.07 7.45 -0.24
C LEU A 39 42.53 7.37 -0.07
N SER A 40 41.93 6.23 -0.38
CA SER A 40 40.51 6.18 -0.73
C SER A 40 39.60 5.55 0.33
N TRP A 41 40.11 4.81 1.33
CA TRP A 41 39.25 4.24 2.41
C TRP A 41 38.48 5.32 3.20
N GLY A 42 39.08 6.49 3.41
CA GLY A 42 38.46 7.62 4.10
C GLY A 42 37.27 8.26 3.36
N ILE A 43 37.16 8.06 2.04
CA ILE A 43 36.08 8.61 1.20
C ILE A 43 35.13 7.49 0.76
N ILE A 44 35.68 6.31 0.44
CA ILE A 44 34.92 5.13 0.04
C ILE A 44 33.96 4.72 1.16
N ILE A 45 34.45 4.56 2.41
CA ILE A 45 33.58 4.15 3.52
C ILE A 45 32.37 5.09 3.67
N PRO A 46 32.54 6.41 3.87
CA PRO A 46 31.39 7.29 4.07
C PRO A 46 30.49 7.39 2.83
N THR A 47 31.05 7.31 1.61
CA THR A 47 30.26 7.35 0.37
C THR A 47 29.39 6.10 0.21
N VAL A 48 29.98 4.91 0.44
CA VAL A 48 29.27 3.64 0.42
C VAL A 48 28.21 3.61 1.51
N LEU A 49 28.55 4.06 2.73
CA LEU A 49 27.60 4.09 3.85
C LEU A 49 26.42 5.03 3.57
N CYS A 50 26.69 6.24 3.06
CA CYS A 50 25.63 7.19 2.70
C CYS A 50 24.73 6.65 1.60
N THR A 51 25.32 6.07 0.55
CA THR A 51 24.57 5.50 -0.57
C THR A 51 23.72 4.33 -0.11
N ALA A 52 24.29 3.40 0.66
CA ALA A 52 23.57 2.27 1.23
C ALA A 52 22.45 2.73 2.17
N ALA A 53 22.70 3.70 3.04
CA ALA A 53 21.70 4.26 3.95
C ALA A 53 20.54 4.92 3.18
N PHE A 54 20.84 5.67 2.12
CA PHE A 54 19.83 6.27 1.25
C PHE A 54 18.93 5.21 0.60
N PHE A 55 19.51 4.17 0.01
CA PHE A 55 18.74 3.09 -0.61
C PHE A 55 17.94 2.28 0.41
N LEU A 56 18.53 1.95 1.56
CA LEU A 56 17.80 1.28 2.66
C LEU A 56 16.62 2.12 3.14
N PHE A 57 16.82 3.44 3.29
CA PHE A 57 15.75 4.36 3.65
C PHE A 57 14.66 4.41 2.58
N ALA A 58 15.02 4.55 1.30
CA ALA A 58 14.07 4.60 0.19
C ALA A 58 13.27 3.30 0.04
N ILE A 59 13.94 2.15 0.11
CA ILE A 59 13.29 0.82 0.10
C ILE A 59 12.39 0.68 1.33
N GLY A 60 12.88 1.06 2.51
CA GLY A 60 12.09 1.01 3.74
C GLY A 60 10.84 1.88 3.67
N MET A 61 10.93 3.09 3.11
CA MET A 61 9.78 3.95 2.85
C MET A 61 8.85 3.37 1.80
N GLY A 62 9.38 2.81 0.71
CA GLY A 62 8.60 2.16 -0.33
C GLY A 62 7.81 0.97 0.19
N ILE A 63 8.45 0.09 0.97
CA ILE A 63 7.82 -1.02 1.67
C ILE A 63 6.77 -0.49 2.66
N ARG A 64 7.09 0.55 3.44
CA ARG A 64 6.13 1.15 4.38
C ARG A 64 4.91 1.74 3.67
N ALA A 65 5.11 2.37 2.52
CA ALA A 65 4.03 2.92 1.69
C ALA A 65 3.16 1.80 1.11
N GLN A 66 3.77 0.71 0.62
CA GLN A 66 3.03 -0.45 0.12
C GLN A 66 2.32 -1.24 1.23
N ARG A 67 2.89 -1.27 2.45
CA ARG A 67 2.29 -1.93 3.62
C ARG A 67 1.26 -1.06 4.34
N ARG A 68 1.19 0.25 4.07
CA ARG A 68 0.08 1.07 4.56
C ARG A 68 -1.17 0.55 3.86
N LYS A 69 -2.05 -0.07 4.68
CA LYS A 69 -3.37 -0.53 4.23
C LYS A 69 -4.05 0.62 3.47
N PRO A 70 -4.58 0.37 2.26
CA PRO A 70 -5.31 1.38 1.51
C PRO A 70 -6.39 1.98 2.40
N THR A 71 -6.24 3.24 2.78
CA THR A 71 -7.22 3.96 3.61
C THR A 71 -8.36 4.51 2.75
N THR A 72 -8.36 4.17 1.46
CA THR A 72 -9.30 4.62 0.44
C THR A 72 -10.13 3.42 -0.03
N GLY A 73 -11.46 3.53 0.11
CA GLY A 73 -12.41 2.52 -0.34
C GLY A 73 -13.14 1.81 0.80
N VAL A 74 -13.56 0.57 0.54
CA VAL A 74 -14.47 -0.26 1.36
C VAL A 74 -14.03 -0.43 2.82
N GLU A 75 -12.73 -0.37 3.08
CA GLU A 75 -12.10 -0.58 4.39
C GLU A 75 -12.20 0.67 5.29
N GLY A 76 -12.34 1.87 4.71
CA GLY A 76 -12.56 3.11 5.47
C GLY A 76 -14.00 3.33 5.90
N ILE A 77 -14.95 2.53 5.38
CA ILE A 77 -16.38 2.63 5.71
C ILE A 77 -16.72 1.81 6.96
N VAL A 78 -15.92 0.80 7.29
CA VAL A 78 -16.13 -0.03 8.49
C VAL A 78 -15.85 0.80 9.75
N GLY A 79 -16.83 0.85 10.65
CA GLY A 79 -16.77 1.64 11.87
C GLY A 79 -17.39 3.03 11.77
N GLU A 80 -17.72 3.48 10.55
CA GLU A 80 -18.31 4.80 10.31
C GLU A 80 -19.80 4.84 10.62
N LEU A 81 -20.30 6.06 10.85
CA LEU A 81 -21.70 6.33 11.12
C LEU A 81 -22.45 6.64 9.83
N GLY A 82 -23.68 6.15 9.75
CA GLY A 82 -24.61 6.42 8.67
C GLY A 82 -26.03 6.65 9.16
N GLU A 83 -26.91 6.92 8.22
CA GLU A 83 -28.34 7.11 8.45
C GLU A 83 -29.15 6.23 7.50
N THR A 84 -30.18 5.55 7.99
CA THR A 84 -31.08 4.74 7.15
C THR A 84 -31.93 5.66 6.25
N ILE A 85 -31.94 5.40 4.95
CA ILE A 85 -32.76 6.15 3.97
C ILE A 85 -34.12 5.45 3.80
N THR A 86 -34.10 4.11 3.80
CA THR A 86 -35.30 3.27 3.73
C THR A 86 -35.39 2.45 5.00
N ASP A 87 -36.54 1.82 5.23
CA ASP A 87 -36.64 0.77 6.23
C ASP A 87 -35.75 -0.42 5.81
N LEU A 88 -34.92 -0.93 6.72
CA LEU A 88 -34.14 -2.15 6.49
C LEU A 88 -34.94 -3.34 7.02
N ARG A 89 -35.36 -4.23 6.11
CA ARG A 89 -36.17 -5.43 6.42
C ARG A 89 -35.79 -6.67 5.57
N PRO A 90 -34.69 -7.38 5.87
CA PRO A 90 -33.49 -6.94 6.60
C PRO A 90 -32.60 -6.04 5.72
N GLU A 91 -32.86 -6.00 4.40
CA GLU A 91 -32.14 -5.16 3.45
C GLU A 91 -32.81 -3.80 3.27
N GLY A 92 -32.01 -2.81 2.92
CA GLY A 92 -32.44 -1.45 2.62
C GLY A 92 -31.26 -0.60 2.14
N GLN A 93 -31.42 0.72 2.24
CA GLN A 93 -30.40 1.69 1.86
C GLN A 93 -30.02 2.57 3.05
N VAL A 94 -28.73 2.89 3.16
CA VAL A 94 -28.17 3.79 4.16
C VAL A 94 -27.32 4.86 3.47
N ARG A 95 -27.24 6.03 4.08
CA ARG A 95 -26.31 7.09 3.70
C ARG A 95 -25.11 7.05 4.62
N VAL A 96 -23.92 6.84 4.07
CA VAL A 96 -22.64 6.87 4.80
C VAL A 96 -21.69 7.75 4.00
N HIS A 97 -21.01 8.71 4.63
CA HIS A 97 -20.11 9.65 3.94
C HIS A 97 -20.74 10.45 2.79
N GLY A 98 -22.07 10.63 2.81
CA GLY A 98 -22.81 11.30 1.74
C GLY A 98 -23.15 10.40 0.54
N GLU A 99 -22.69 9.15 0.54
CA GLU A 99 -22.99 8.16 -0.49
C GLU A 99 -24.14 7.24 -0.06
N ILE A 100 -24.93 6.76 -1.02
CA ILE A 100 -26.02 5.80 -0.79
C ILE A 100 -25.48 4.38 -0.99
N TRP A 101 -25.55 3.59 0.06
CA TRP A 101 -25.09 2.21 0.10
C TRP A 101 -26.24 1.24 0.33
N LYS A 102 -26.16 0.06 -0.29
CA LYS A 102 -27.00 -1.07 0.09
C LYS A 102 -26.55 -1.58 1.43
N ALA A 103 -27.48 -1.79 2.35
CA ALA A 103 -27.18 -2.29 3.67
C ALA A 103 -28.14 -3.40 4.10
N ILE A 104 -27.64 -4.25 5.00
CA ILE A 104 -28.40 -5.25 5.71
C ILE A 104 -28.30 -4.98 7.21
N SER A 105 -29.44 -5.03 7.90
CA SER A 105 -29.50 -4.93 9.35
C SER A 105 -28.94 -6.21 9.97
N SER A 106 -28.00 -6.09 10.90
CA SER A 106 -27.59 -7.21 11.77
C SER A 106 -28.57 -7.45 12.92
N GLU A 107 -29.50 -6.52 13.13
CA GLU A 107 -30.56 -6.59 14.14
C GLU A 107 -31.92 -6.80 13.44
N SER A 108 -33.02 -6.63 14.17
CA SER A 108 -34.36 -6.67 13.59
C SER A 108 -34.60 -5.46 12.65
N MET A 109 -35.86 -5.19 12.32
CA MET A 109 -36.25 -4.07 11.45
C MET A 109 -35.70 -2.72 11.98
N LEU A 110 -34.96 -2.02 11.12
CA LEU A 110 -34.50 -0.65 11.37
C LEU A 110 -35.34 0.32 10.53
N PRO A 111 -36.10 1.24 11.14
CA PRO A 111 -36.85 2.26 10.42
C PRO A 111 -35.93 3.20 9.63
N ALA A 112 -36.48 3.89 8.62
CA ALA A 112 -35.80 5.02 7.98
C ALA A 112 -35.53 6.18 8.96
N GLY A 113 -34.44 6.93 8.74
CA GLY A 113 -34.05 8.12 9.51
C GLY A 113 -33.30 7.86 10.81
N ILE A 114 -32.83 6.64 11.06
CA ILE A 114 -32.08 6.32 12.29
C ILE A 114 -30.58 6.25 12.02
N LYS A 115 -29.80 6.60 13.05
CA LYS A 115 -28.34 6.47 13.00
C LYS A 115 -27.92 5.01 13.17
N VAL A 116 -27.01 4.58 12.31
CA VAL A 116 -26.47 3.23 12.29
C VAL A 116 -24.95 3.27 12.25
N LYS A 117 -24.30 2.21 12.71
CA LYS A 117 -22.85 2.01 12.61
C LYS A 117 -22.56 0.85 11.67
N VAL A 118 -21.61 1.04 10.76
CA VAL A 118 -21.16 -0.02 9.85
C VAL A 118 -20.28 -1.01 10.60
N GLU A 119 -20.67 -2.27 10.64
CA GLU A 119 -19.90 -3.37 11.26
C GLU A 119 -18.97 -4.06 10.27
N ARG A 120 -19.42 -4.21 9.02
CA ARG A 120 -18.68 -4.93 7.97
C ARG A 120 -19.11 -4.46 6.60
N VAL A 121 -18.26 -4.68 5.60
CA VAL A 121 -18.63 -4.62 4.18
C VAL A 121 -18.34 -5.94 3.49
N GLU A 122 -19.32 -6.49 2.77
CA GLU A 122 -19.19 -7.70 1.96
C GLU A 122 -19.77 -7.45 0.57
N LYS A 123 -19.00 -7.68 -0.50
CA LYS A 123 -19.45 -7.56 -1.91
C LYS A 123 -20.24 -6.27 -2.23
N LEU A 124 -19.81 -5.12 -1.69
CA LEU A 124 -20.48 -3.80 -1.84
C LEU A 124 -21.83 -3.67 -1.08
N GLN A 125 -22.07 -4.51 -0.10
CA GLN A 125 -23.20 -4.43 0.82
C GLN A 125 -22.68 -4.22 2.25
N LEU A 126 -23.21 -3.20 2.93
CA LEU A 126 -22.84 -2.87 4.31
C LEU A 126 -23.67 -3.70 5.30
N THR A 127 -23.04 -4.28 6.31
CA THR A 127 -23.75 -4.78 7.49
C THR A 127 -23.75 -3.67 8.52
N VAL A 128 -24.94 -3.27 8.97
CA VAL A 128 -25.12 -2.14 9.87
C VAL A 128 -25.91 -2.54 11.10
N ARG A 129 -25.58 -1.92 12.24
CA ARG A 129 -26.33 -2.06 13.49
C ARG A 129 -26.87 -0.71 13.94
N ARG A 130 -27.89 -0.72 14.81
CA ARG A 130 -28.37 0.51 15.45
C ARG A 130 -27.25 1.13 16.31
N LEU A 131 -27.07 2.44 16.18
CA LEU A 131 -26.23 3.18 17.12
C LEU A 131 -27.03 3.38 18.41
N ASN A 132 -26.56 2.81 19.52
CA ASN A 132 -27.13 3.01 20.85
C ASN A 132 -26.99 4.46 21.32
#